data_AF-A0A1Q9NSM9-F1
#
_entry.id   AF-A0A1Q9NSM9-F1
#
_cell.length_a   1.000
_cell.length_b   1.000
_cell.length_c   1.000
_cell.angle_alpha   90.00
_cell.angle_beta   90.00
_cell.angle_gamma   90.00
#
_symmetry.space_group_name_H-M   'P 1'
#
loop_
_entity.id
_entity.type
_entity.pdbx_description
1 polymer ?
#
loop_
_entity_poly.entity_id
_entity_poly.type
_entity_poly.pdbx_seq_one_letter_code
_entity_poly.pdbx_strand_id
1 'polypeptide(L)'
;MPDRDKIPYETSLSTLLLSVVRQAQADGLISRDEGELINKIQIDARDFESEIARAMKEGNTDFKEIFLKTKGKMIKNATEIAKKDGVISEDEEAIINKLIIELEKVEL
;
A
#
# COMPACT_ATOMS: atom_id res chain seq x y z
N MET A 1 23.59 -21.60 6.69
CA MET A 1 22.69 -20.99 5.69
C MET A 1 21.70 -20.17 6.49
N PRO A 2 21.59 -18.85 6.31
CA PRO A 2 20.58 -18.10 7.05
C PRO A 2 19.19 -18.49 6.53
N ASP A 3 18.27 -18.70 7.47
CA ASP A 3 16.89 -19.15 7.22
C ASP A 3 16.23 -18.31 6.13
N ARG A 4 15.81 -18.98 5.06
CA ARG A 4 14.98 -18.41 3.97
C ARG A 4 13.51 -18.30 4.36
N ASP A 5 13.17 -18.70 5.57
CA ASP A 5 11.79 -18.91 5.97
C ASP A 5 11.25 -17.70 6.71
N LYS A 6 10.23 -17.11 6.09
CA LYS A 6 9.25 -16.13 6.61
C LYS A 6 9.66 -14.67 6.50
N ILE A 7 9.75 -14.21 5.26
CA ILE A 7 9.45 -12.83 4.94
C ILE A 7 7.94 -12.81 4.60
N PRO A 8 7.04 -12.30 5.47
CA PRO A 8 5.59 -12.38 5.29
C PRO A 8 5.10 -11.34 4.25
N TYR A 9 5.69 -11.31 3.05
CA TYR A 9 5.52 -10.19 2.12
C TYR A 9 4.56 -10.47 0.97
N GLU A 10 4.65 -11.62 0.30
CA GLU A 10 3.71 -11.94 -0.80
C GLU A 10 2.25 -11.98 -0.32
N THR A 11 2.04 -12.45 0.92
CA THR A 11 0.72 -12.48 1.54
C THR A 11 0.27 -11.10 2.05
N SER A 12 1.19 -10.17 2.40
CA SER A 12 0.78 -8.90 3.03
C SER A 12 0.28 -7.87 2.01
N LEU A 13 0.88 -7.76 0.82
CA LEU A 13 0.50 -6.75 -0.17
C LEU A 13 -0.76 -7.12 -0.95
N SER A 14 -0.91 -8.40 -1.29
CA SER A 14 -2.17 -8.91 -1.85
C SER A 14 -3.32 -8.71 -0.86
N THR A 15 -3.07 -8.92 0.44
CA THR A 15 -4.05 -8.69 1.51
C THR A 15 -4.32 -7.20 1.69
N LEU A 16 -3.30 -6.34 1.62
CA LEU A 16 -3.44 -4.88 1.67
C LEU A 16 -4.38 -4.40 0.56
N LEU A 17 -4.09 -4.77 -0.69
CA LEU A 17 -4.87 -4.37 -1.86
C LEU A 17 -6.30 -4.90 -1.78
N LEU A 18 -6.48 -6.16 -1.39
CA LEU A 18 -7.82 -6.73 -1.19
C LEU A 18 -8.61 -5.99 -0.12
N SER A 19 -7.95 -5.60 0.97
CA SER A 19 -8.57 -4.87 2.09
C SER A 19 -9.02 -3.47 1.66
N VAL A 20 -8.20 -2.77 0.90
CA VAL A 20 -8.50 -1.45 0.33
C VAL A 20 -9.61 -1.52 -0.71
N VAL A 21 -9.56 -2.48 -1.64
CA VAL A 21 -10.62 -2.68 -2.65
C VAL A 21 -11.96 -2.99 -2.00
N ARG A 22 -11.97 -3.82 -0.95
CA ARG A 22 -13.21 -4.10 -0.20
C ARG A 22 -13.78 -2.86 0.48
N GLN A 23 -12.93 -1.95 0.95
CA GLN A 23 -13.38 -0.70 1.55
C GLN A 23 -14.07 0.19 0.51
N ALA A 24 -13.51 0.30 -0.69
CA ALA A 24 -14.11 1.04 -1.80
C ALA A 24 -15.36 0.37 -2.41
N GLN A 25 -15.62 -0.90 -2.07
CA GLN A 25 -16.83 -1.61 -2.50
C GLN A 25 -17.92 -1.61 -1.42
N ALA A 26 -17.70 -0.95 -0.28
CA ALA A 26 -18.60 -1.03 0.87
C ALA A 26 -20.01 -0.49 0.57
N ASP A 27 -20.11 0.49 -0.33
CA ASP A 27 -21.36 1.11 -0.81
C ASP A 27 -21.95 0.40 -2.05
N GLY A 28 -21.24 -0.59 -2.60
CA GLY A 28 -21.63 -1.39 -3.75
C GLY A 28 -21.12 -0.90 -5.11
N LEU A 29 -20.45 0.25 -5.21
CA LEU A 29 -19.92 0.80 -6.46
C LEU A 29 -18.59 1.53 -6.25
N ILE A 30 -17.57 1.19 -7.02
CA ILE A 30 -16.32 1.97 -7.00
C ILE A 30 -16.48 3.15 -7.95
N SER A 31 -16.39 4.36 -7.42
CA SER A 31 -16.36 5.59 -8.21
C SER A 31 -15.07 5.71 -9.03
N ARG A 32 -15.03 6.66 -9.96
CA ARG A 32 -13.83 6.88 -10.77
C ARG A 32 -12.62 7.31 -9.92
N ASP A 33 -12.84 8.20 -8.95
CA ASP A 33 -11.78 8.78 -8.14
C ASP A 33 -11.20 7.75 -7.17
N GLU A 34 -12.06 6.94 -6.55
CA GLU A 34 -11.62 5.78 -5.77
C GLU A 34 -10.88 4.75 -6.63
N GLY A 35 -11.30 4.54 -7.88
CA GLY A 35 -10.60 3.69 -8.84
C GLY A 35 -9.19 4.21 -9.15
N GLU A 36 -9.03 5.51 -9.35
CA GLU A 36 -7.72 6.16 -9.52
C GLU A 36 -6.86 6.01 -8.27
N LEU A 37 -7.45 6.18 -7.08
CA LEU A 37 -6.80 6.00 -5.78
C LEU A 37 -6.29 4.57 -5.58
N ILE A 38 -7.14 3.56 -5.80
CA ILE A 38 -6.79 2.14 -5.70
C ILE A 38 -5.68 1.79 -6.69
N ASN A 39 -5.80 2.24 -7.94
CA ASN A 39 -4.79 1.98 -8.95
C ASN A 39 -3.42 2.57 -8.55
N LYS A 40 -3.41 3.76 -7.94
CA LYS A 40 -2.18 4.33 -7.42
C LYS A 40 -1.57 3.51 -6.29
N ILE A 41 -2.38 3.07 -5.34
CA ILE A 41 -1.96 2.18 -4.24
C ILE A 41 -1.38 0.87 -4.80
N GLN A 42 -2.00 0.30 -5.84
CA GLN A 42 -1.52 -0.90 -6.51
C GLN A 42 -0.16 -0.71 -7.18
N ILE A 43 0.05 0.42 -7.86
CA ILE A 43 1.35 0.74 -8.47
C ILE A 43 2.42 0.88 -7.38
N ASP A 44 2.13 1.63 -6.31
CA ASP A 44 3.13 1.85 -5.26
C ASP A 44 3.45 0.54 -4.49
N ALA A 45 2.49 -0.37 -4.33
CA ALA A 45 2.71 -1.70 -3.77
C ALA A 45 3.65 -2.54 -4.64
N ARG A 46 3.49 -2.49 -5.98
CA ARG A 46 4.39 -3.19 -6.92
C ARG A 46 5.79 -2.60 -6.96
N ASP A 47 5.89 -1.28 -6.87
CA ASP A 47 7.17 -0.58 -6.75
C ASP A 47 7.91 -1.07 -5.50
N PHE A 48 7.20 -1.18 -4.37
CA PHE A 48 7.77 -1.71 -3.12
C PHE A 48 8.32 -3.13 -3.28
N GLU A 49 7.54 -4.05 -3.85
CA GLU A 49 8.00 -5.43 -4.11
C GLU A 49 9.28 -5.44 -4.95
N SER A 50 9.32 -4.58 -5.97
CA SER A 50 10.48 -4.46 -6.84
C SER A 50 11.71 -3.91 -6.11
N GLU A 51 11.53 -2.95 -5.20
CA GLU A 51 12.63 -2.43 -4.37
C GLU A 51 13.15 -3.48 -3.38
N ILE A 52 12.26 -4.24 -2.74
CA ILE A 52 12.64 -5.33 -1.85
C ILE A 52 13.40 -6.43 -2.61
N ALA A 53 12.89 -6.85 -3.77
CA ALA A 53 13.56 -7.85 -4.61
C ALA A 53 14.96 -7.41 -5.05
N ARG A 54 15.12 -6.11 -5.39
CA ARG A 54 16.42 -5.52 -5.71
C ARG A 54 17.35 -5.54 -4.50
N ALA A 55 16.88 -5.07 -3.34
CA ALA A 55 17.67 -5.07 -2.09
C ALA A 55 18.15 -6.47 -1.71
N MET A 56 17.28 -7.48 -1.82
CA MET A 56 17.64 -8.89 -1.61
C MET A 56 18.75 -9.35 -2.54
N LYS A 57 18.66 -9.01 -3.83
CA LYS A 57 19.65 -9.39 -4.84
C LYS A 57 21.01 -8.72 -4.58
N GLU A 58 21.00 -7.50 -4.05
CA GLU A 58 22.20 -6.72 -3.71
C GLU A 58 22.78 -7.09 -2.33
N GLY A 59 22.12 -7.98 -1.58
CA GLY A 59 22.53 -8.37 -0.23
C GLY A 59 22.25 -7.31 0.83
N ASN A 60 21.41 -6.32 0.52
CA ASN A 60 20.94 -5.33 1.48
C ASN A 60 19.83 -5.93 2.36
N THR A 61 19.94 -5.76 3.66
CA THR A 61 19.01 -6.31 4.66
C THR A 61 18.18 -5.24 5.36
N ASP A 62 18.29 -3.96 4.97
CA ASP A 62 17.52 -2.87 5.58
C ASP A 62 16.09 -2.77 5.01
N PHE A 63 15.37 -3.90 5.02
CA PHE A 63 13.98 -3.97 4.54
C PHE A 63 13.04 -3.08 5.37
N LYS A 64 13.41 -2.80 6.62
CA LYS A 64 12.64 -1.92 7.51
C LYS A 64 12.70 -0.47 7.05
N GLU A 65 13.87 0.05 6.70
CA GLU A 65 13.99 1.41 6.15
C GLU A 65 13.23 1.53 4.81
N ILE A 66 13.38 0.53 3.93
CA ILE A 66 12.68 0.49 2.63
C ILE A 66 11.16 0.52 2.86
N PHE A 67 10.66 -0.28 3.80
CA PHE A 67 9.25 -0.30 4.16
C PHE A 67 8.77 1.03 4.73
N LEU A 68 9.47 1.63 5.70
CA LEU A 68 9.06 2.91 6.29
C LEU A 68 9.00 4.03 5.24
N LYS A 69 10.00 4.09 4.36
CA LYS A 69 10.03 5.04 3.25
C LYS A 69 8.87 4.82 2.29
N THR A 70 8.58 3.56 1.97
CA THR A 70 7.52 3.20 1.04
C THR A 70 6.13 3.44 1.63
N LYS A 71 5.92 3.08 2.91
CA LYS A 71 4.71 3.40 3.67
C LYS A 71 4.41 4.90 3.61
N GLY A 72 5.39 5.74 3.92
CA GLY A 72 5.23 7.20 3.84
C GLY A 72 4.89 7.68 2.42
N LYS A 73 5.57 7.14 1.40
CA LYS A 73 5.31 7.45 -0.01
C LYS A 73 3.89 7.05 -0.45
N MET A 74 3.45 5.84 -0.10
CA MET A 74 2.11 5.31 -0.44
C MET A 74 1.01 6.18 0.14
N ILE A 75 1.09 6.50 1.45
CA ILE A 75 0.09 7.33 2.13
C ILE A 75 0.06 8.73 1.52
N LYS A 76 1.23 9.32 1.27
CA LYS A 76 1.35 10.65 0.66
C LYS A 76 0.72 10.66 -0.74
N ASN A 77 1.10 9.72 -1.61
CA ASN A 77 0.58 9.64 -2.96
C ASN A 77 -0.94 9.41 -2.99
N ALA A 78 -1.45 8.52 -2.13
CA ALA A 78 -2.88 8.26 -2.00
C ALA A 78 -3.62 9.55 -1.59
N THR A 79 -3.08 10.27 -0.60
CA THR A 79 -3.64 11.56 -0.15
C THR A 79 -3.60 12.63 -1.25
N GLU A 80 -2.55 12.67 -2.06
CA GLU A 80 -2.43 13.62 -3.18
C GLU A 80 -3.45 13.32 -4.29
N ILE A 81 -3.71 12.04 -4.58
CA ILE A 81 -4.75 11.64 -5.55
C ILE A 81 -6.14 12.00 -5.05
N ALA A 82 -6.47 11.70 -3.79
CA ALA A 82 -7.76 12.04 -3.20
C ALA A 82 -7.98 13.56 -3.03
N LYS A 83 -6.91 14.38 -3.11
CA LYS A 83 -7.01 15.85 -3.06
C LYS A 83 -7.07 16.52 -4.43
N LYS A 84 -7.08 15.74 -5.51
CA LYS A 84 -6.91 16.25 -6.89
C LYS A 84 -8.01 17.23 -7.31
N ASP A 85 -9.23 17.04 -6.81
CA ASP A 85 -10.39 17.91 -7.03
C ASP A 85 -10.54 19.01 -5.96
N GLY A 86 -9.64 19.04 -4.98
CA GLY A 86 -9.61 20.01 -3.88
C GLY A 86 -10.33 19.57 -2.60
N VAL A 87 -11.03 18.42 -2.60
CA VAL A 87 -11.78 17.93 -1.43
C VAL A 87 -11.66 16.41 -1.34
N ILE A 88 -11.16 15.89 -0.21
CA ILE A 88 -11.22 14.45 0.05
C ILE A 88 -12.65 14.11 0.47
N SER A 89 -13.29 13.20 -0.26
CA SER A 89 -14.61 12.65 0.11
C SER A 89 -14.51 11.68 1.30
N GLU A 90 -15.64 11.40 1.96
CA GLU A 90 -15.68 10.45 3.09
C GLU A 90 -15.23 9.04 2.68
N ASP A 91 -15.56 8.61 1.45
CA ASP A 91 -15.19 7.28 0.95
C ASP A 91 -13.68 7.18 0.63
N GLU A 92 -13.10 8.21 0.03
CA GLU A 92 -11.65 8.29 -0.18
C GLU A 92 -10.88 8.36 1.14
N GLU A 93 -11.39 9.13 2.11
CA GLU A 93 -10.82 9.18 3.45
C GLU A 93 -10.88 7.78 4.11
N ALA A 94 -11.99 7.07 3.97
CA ALA A 94 -12.12 5.70 4.47
C ALA A 94 -11.11 4.74 3.82
N ILE A 95 -10.88 4.85 2.50
CA ILE A 95 -9.85 4.08 1.79
C ILE A 95 -8.45 4.40 2.31
N ILE A 96 -8.11 5.68 2.48
CA ILE A 96 -6.79 6.10 2.97
C ILE A 96 -6.58 5.62 4.41
N ASN A 97 -7.59 5.77 5.28
CA ASN A 97 -7.52 5.26 6.65
C ASN A 97 -7.35 3.74 6.67
N LYS A 98 -8.03 3.03 5.78
CA LYS A 98 -7.87 1.58 5.63
C LYS A 98 -6.45 1.21 5.22
N LEU A 99 -5.88 1.91 4.24
CA LEU A 99 -4.48 1.75 3.82
C LEU A 99 -3.52 1.94 5.01
N ILE A 100 -3.69 3.00 5.80
CA ILE A 100 -2.85 3.29 6.98
C ILE A 100 -2.91 2.14 7.99
N ILE A 101 -4.12 1.69 8.34
CA ILE A 101 -4.33 0.61 9.31
C ILE A 101 -3.64 -0.68 8.85
N GLU A 102 -3.78 -1.05 7.59
CA GLU A 102 -3.14 -2.27 7.08
C GLU A 102 -1.61 -2.14 7.02
N LEU A 103 -1.08 -0.96 6.69
CA LEU A 103 0.36 -0.68 6.72
C LEU A 103 0.93 -0.57 8.14
N GLU A 104 0.09 -0.45 9.17
CA GLU A 104 0.51 -0.49 10.58
C GLU A 104 0.57 -1.92 11.13
N LYS A 105 -0.22 -2.85 10.59
CA LYS A 105 -0.19 -4.27 10.99
C LYS A 105 1.07 -5.00 10.52
N VAL A 106 1.75 -4.48 9.51
CA VAL A 106 2.99 -5.07 9.01
C VAL A 106 4.11 -4.74 10.00
N GLU A 107 4.30 -5.59 10.99
CA GLU A 107 5.46 -5.55 11.88
C GLU A 107 6.69 -6.12 11.14
N LEU A 108 7.76 -5.31 11.05
CA LEU A 108 9.09 -5.69 10.53
C LEU A 108 10.17 -5.64 11.61
#